data_AF-A0A223ZF41-F1
#
_entry.id   AF-A0A223ZF41-F1
#
_cell.length_a   1.000
_cell.length_b   1.000
_cell.length_c   1.000
_cell.angle_alpha   90.00
_cell.angle_beta   90.00
_cell.angle_gamma   90.00
#
_symmetry.space_group_name_H-M   'P 1'
#
loop_
_entity.id
_entity.type
_entity.pdbx_description
1 polymer ?
#
loop_
_entity_poly.entity_id
_entity_poly.type
_entity_poly.pdbx_seq_one_letter_code
_entity_poly.pdbx_strand_id
1 'polypeptide(L)'
;MKNIIARFKVYTRKSFEDLRRVLDEKYCWKCPQRSTRENIGCREADAWMRLRSALEDELRAHLMETLGRDQFDRVLLRMRERECTGDLRIIRRRGEYLVVVDSVSGIKIGHEVLVGSRVLRVKKLAGVRLITDHGEHPLHEIEGRVLGRIGPRHQLYRELMNWRNGNGS
;
A
#
# COMPACT_ATOMS: atom_id res chain seq x y z
N MET A 1 17.85 15.06 -16.93
CA MET A 1 16.59 14.43 -16.45
C MET A 1 15.67 13.95 -17.57
N LYS A 2 15.18 14.82 -18.49
CA LYS A 2 14.24 14.40 -19.56
C LYS A 2 14.72 13.21 -20.41
N ASN A 3 16.01 13.14 -20.74
CA ASN A 3 16.61 12.04 -21.51
C ASN A 3 16.61 10.68 -20.76
N ILE A 4 16.86 10.67 -19.44
CA ILE A 4 16.89 9.43 -18.65
C ILE A 4 15.48 8.81 -18.57
N ILE A 5 14.47 9.62 -18.25
CA ILE A 5 13.08 9.16 -18.18
C ILE A 5 12.60 8.69 -19.56
N ALA A 6 12.98 9.38 -20.64
CA ALA A 6 12.65 8.95 -22.00
C ALA A 6 13.25 7.58 -22.34
N ARG A 7 14.55 7.36 -22.05
CA ARG A 7 15.18 6.05 -22.24
C ARG A 7 14.49 4.96 -21.41
N PHE A 8 14.20 5.25 -20.15
CA PHE A 8 13.47 4.30 -19.30
C PHE A 8 12.13 3.92 -19.90
N LYS A 9 11.32 4.90 -20.36
CA LYS A 9 10.04 4.64 -21.04
C LYS A 9 10.18 3.73 -22.26
N VAL A 10 11.24 3.89 -23.06
CA VAL A 10 11.51 3.01 -24.22
C VAL A 10 11.81 1.59 -23.76
N TYR A 11 12.68 1.40 -22.76
CA TYR A 11 12.97 0.08 -22.21
C TYR A 11 11.74 -0.58 -21.60
N THR A 12 10.96 0.14 -20.79
CA THR A 12 9.73 -0.37 -20.19
C THR A 12 8.74 -0.85 -21.23
N ARG A 13 8.56 -0.09 -22.33
CA ARG A 13 7.67 -0.49 -23.43
C ARG A 13 8.14 -1.82 -24.04
N LYS A 14 9.43 -1.92 -24.35
CA LYS A 14 10.00 -3.15 -24.93
C LYS A 14 9.82 -4.34 -23.98
N SER A 15 10.18 -4.19 -22.71
CA SER A 15 10.02 -5.26 -21.71
C SER A 15 8.56 -5.70 -21.54
N PHE A 16 7.62 -4.77 -21.60
CA PHE A 16 6.19 -5.06 -21.55
C PHE A 16 5.73 -5.87 -22.78
N GLU A 17 6.12 -5.46 -23.98
CA GLU A 17 5.78 -6.16 -25.22
C GLU A 17 6.39 -7.57 -25.28
N ASP A 18 7.65 -7.71 -24.87
CA ASP A 18 8.36 -8.99 -24.82
C ASP A 18 7.68 -9.94 -23.81
N LEU A 19 7.37 -9.47 -22.60
CA LEU A 19 6.69 -10.28 -21.59
C LEU A 19 5.27 -10.66 -22.04
N ARG A 20 4.53 -9.74 -22.63
CA ARG A 20 3.19 -10.02 -23.17
C ARG A 20 3.23 -11.11 -24.25
N ARG A 21 4.24 -11.11 -25.12
CA ARG A 21 4.44 -12.14 -26.14
C ARG A 21 4.68 -13.51 -25.51
N VAL A 22 5.59 -13.58 -24.53
CA VAL A 22 5.86 -14.81 -23.78
C VAL A 22 4.61 -15.33 -23.07
N LEU A 23 3.79 -14.44 -22.49
CA LEU A 23 2.54 -14.81 -21.84
C LEU A 23 1.54 -15.41 -22.84
N ASP A 24 1.45 -14.83 -24.04
CA ASP A 24 0.58 -15.37 -25.08
C ASP A 24 1.01 -16.77 -25.54
N GLU A 25 2.31 -16.92 -25.81
CA GLU A 25 2.91 -18.16 -26.31
C GLU A 25 2.86 -19.30 -25.28
N LYS A 26 3.07 -19.01 -24.00
CA LYS A 26 3.22 -20.05 -22.96
C LYS A 26 1.97 -20.35 -22.17
N TYR A 27 1.11 -19.35 -21.95
CA TYR A 27 -0.01 -19.47 -21.01
C TYR A 27 -1.38 -19.35 -21.69
N CYS A 28 -1.52 -18.45 -22.66
CA CYS A 28 -2.85 -18.20 -23.27
C CYS A 28 -3.34 -19.31 -24.20
N TRP A 29 -2.45 -20.12 -24.78
CA TRP A 29 -2.87 -21.22 -25.66
C TRP A 29 -3.65 -22.31 -24.91
N LYS A 30 -3.43 -22.49 -23.59
CA LYS A 30 -4.20 -23.39 -22.71
C LYS A 30 -5.37 -22.71 -21.99
N CYS A 31 -5.58 -21.42 -22.20
CA CYS A 31 -6.58 -20.67 -21.46
C CYS A 31 -7.99 -20.98 -21.99
N PRO A 32 -8.97 -21.34 -21.13
CA PRO A 32 -10.36 -21.54 -21.55
C PRO A 32 -10.98 -20.30 -22.20
N GLN A 33 -10.48 -19.11 -21.84
CA GLN A 33 -10.91 -17.82 -22.39
C GLN A 33 -10.06 -17.37 -23.58
N ARG A 34 -9.36 -18.28 -24.27
CA ARG A 34 -8.51 -17.95 -25.42
C ARG A 34 -9.27 -17.24 -26.54
N SER A 35 -10.52 -17.63 -26.81
CA SER A 35 -11.37 -17.04 -27.85
C SER A 35 -11.75 -15.59 -27.58
N THR A 36 -11.69 -15.15 -26.32
CA THR A 36 -12.03 -13.78 -25.88
C THR A 36 -10.81 -13.02 -25.36
N ARG A 37 -9.59 -13.57 -25.53
CA ARG A 37 -8.34 -13.03 -24.96
C ARG A 37 -8.02 -11.58 -25.33
N GLU A 38 -8.49 -11.12 -26.49
CA GLU A 38 -8.28 -9.75 -26.95
C GLU A 38 -9.15 -8.73 -26.21
N ASN A 39 -10.25 -9.18 -25.60
CA ASN A 39 -11.22 -8.32 -24.92
C ASN A 39 -11.10 -8.35 -23.39
N ILE A 40 -10.45 -9.37 -22.82
CA ILE A 40 -10.37 -9.55 -21.35
C ILE A 40 -9.16 -8.83 -20.74
N GLY A 41 -8.05 -8.68 -21.48
CA GLY A 41 -6.87 -7.94 -21.00
C GLY A 41 -6.04 -8.65 -19.91
N CYS A 42 -6.24 -9.96 -19.68
CA CYS A 42 -5.53 -10.70 -18.63
C CYS A 42 -4.00 -10.65 -18.77
N ARG A 43 -3.48 -10.72 -20.00
CA ARG A 43 -2.03 -10.71 -20.25
C ARG A 43 -1.44 -9.35 -19.93
N GLU A 44 -2.13 -8.29 -20.32
CA GLU A 44 -1.74 -6.92 -20.05
C GLU A 44 -1.70 -6.65 -18.55
N ALA A 45 -2.72 -7.13 -17.82
CA ALA A 45 -2.77 -7.05 -16.36
C ALA A 45 -1.61 -7.83 -15.71
N ASP A 46 -1.37 -9.09 -16.10
CA ASP A 46 -0.30 -9.91 -15.53
C ASP A 46 1.09 -9.33 -15.85
N ALA A 47 1.32 -8.92 -17.09
CA ALA A 47 2.56 -8.26 -17.50
C ALA A 47 2.81 -6.97 -16.71
N TRP A 48 1.76 -6.14 -16.54
CA TRP A 48 1.84 -4.91 -15.77
C TRP A 48 2.22 -5.18 -14.31
N MET A 49 1.53 -6.11 -13.63
CA MET A 49 1.80 -6.44 -12.24
C MET A 49 3.23 -6.96 -12.05
N ARG A 50 3.69 -7.88 -12.91
CA ARG A 50 5.04 -8.46 -12.81
C ARG A 50 6.14 -7.43 -13.02
N LEU A 51 6.02 -6.58 -14.05
CA LEU A 51 7.03 -5.56 -14.33
C LEU A 51 7.04 -4.46 -13.26
N ARG A 52 5.87 -4.09 -12.74
CA ARG A 52 5.78 -3.15 -11.61
C ARG A 52 6.47 -3.73 -10.37
N SER A 53 6.18 -4.98 -10.00
CA SER A 53 6.81 -5.63 -8.84
C SER A 53 8.33 -5.69 -9.03
N ALA A 54 8.80 -6.16 -10.18
CA ALA A 54 10.23 -6.28 -10.45
C ALA A 54 10.97 -4.92 -10.37
N LEU A 55 10.34 -3.85 -10.88
CA LEU A 55 10.90 -2.50 -10.76
C LEU A 55 10.96 -2.04 -9.29
N GLU A 56 9.86 -2.19 -8.56
CA GLU A 56 9.80 -1.80 -7.15
C GLU A 56 10.80 -2.60 -6.29
N ASP A 57 10.92 -3.91 -6.54
CA ASP A 57 11.85 -4.81 -5.85
C ASP A 57 13.31 -4.41 -6.11
N GLU A 58 13.68 -4.19 -7.38
CA GLU A 58 15.03 -3.77 -7.76
C GLU A 58 15.40 -2.41 -7.16
N LEU A 59 14.50 -1.43 -7.22
CA LEU A 59 14.73 -0.11 -6.63
C LEU A 59 14.88 -0.21 -5.12
N ARG A 60 14.07 -1.03 -4.44
CA ARG A 60 14.18 -1.25 -3.00
C ARG A 60 15.50 -1.91 -2.62
N ALA A 61 15.89 -2.97 -3.34
CA ALA A 61 17.15 -3.66 -3.11
C ALA A 61 18.35 -2.73 -3.30
N HIS A 62 18.38 -1.99 -4.42
CA HIS A 62 19.46 -1.06 -4.73
C HIS A 62 19.57 0.08 -3.70
N LEU A 63 18.44 0.66 -3.27
CA LEU A 63 18.46 1.70 -2.24
C LEU A 63 18.88 1.16 -0.87
N MET A 64 18.47 -0.05 -0.50
CA MET A 64 18.89 -0.69 0.74
C MET A 64 20.41 -0.95 0.76
N GLU A 65 20.95 -1.46 -0.35
CA GLU A 65 22.38 -1.75 -0.51
C GLU A 65 23.23 -0.47 -0.46
N THR A 66 22.77 0.60 -1.11
CA THR A 66 23.56 1.84 -1.25
C THR A 66 23.47 2.79 -0.05
N LEU A 67 22.29 2.90 0.59
CA LEU A 67 22.05 3.91 1.62
C LEU A 67 22.12 3.34 3.05
N GLY A 68 22.02 2.02 3.21
CA GLY A 68 21.84 1.38 4.50
C GLY A 68 20.43 1.58 5.06
N ARG A 69 20.11 0.78 6.10
CA ARG A 69 18.73 0.59 6.58
C ARG A 69 18.01 1.88 7.02
N ASP A 70 18.67 2.72 7.81
CA ASP A 70 18.03 3.92 8.37
C ASP A 70 17.74 5.00 7.32
N GLN A 71 18.63 5.13 6.32
CA GLN A 71 18.39 6.05 5.21
C GLN A 71 17.36 5.51 4.24
N PHE A 72 17.34 4.20 4.00
CA PHE A 72 16.29 3.55 3.23
C PHE A 72 14.91 3.76 3.86
N ASP A 73 14.79 3.55 5.17
CA ASP A 73 13.54 3.80 5.92
C ASP A 73 13.06 5.25 5.77
N ARG A 74 13.99 6.22 5.72
CA ARG A 74 13.68 7.64 5.46
C ARG A 74 13.15 7.86 4.05
N VAL A 75 13.74 7.23 3.04
CA VAL A 75 13.26 7.33 1.65
C VAL A 75 11.83 6.79 1.54
N LEU A 76 11.56 5.62 2.11
CA LEU A 76 10.21 5.04 2.13
C LEU A 76 9.21 5.92 2.87
N LEU A 77 9.61 6.53 4.00
CA LEU A 77 8.77 7.48 4.71
C LEU A 77 8.42 8.69 3.82
N ARG A 78 9.40 9.25 3.10
CA ARG A 78 9.16 10.39 2.18
C ARG A 78 8.29 10.03 1.01
N MET A 79 8.42 8.82 0.45
CA MET A 79 7.53 8.33 -0.61
C MET A 79 6.09 8.31 -0.09
N ARG A 80 5.88 7.70 1.08
CA ARG A 80 4.55 7.61 1.68
C ARG A 80 3.96 8.97 2.05
N GLU A 81 4.74 9.88 2.61
CA GLU A 81 4.30 11.26 2.92
C GLU A 81 3.85 12.03 1.67
N ARG A 82 4.35 11.68 0.47
CA ARG A 82 3.90 12.28 -0.79
C ARG A 82 2.62 11.65 -1.33
N GLU A 83 2.35 10.40 -1.00
CA GLU A 83 1.17 9.65 -1.46
C GLU A 83 -0.03 9.84 -0.54
N CYS A 84 0.19 9.89 0.77
CA CYS A 84 -0.83 10.09 1.79
C CYS A 84 -0.98 11.59 2.11
N THR A 85 -1.95 12.26 1.48
CA THR A 85 -2.55 13.46 2.08
C THR A 85 -3.16 13.06 3.43
N GLY A 86 -3.13 13.95 4.43
CA GLY A 86 -3.49 13.65 5.82
C GLY A 86 -4.99 13.39 6.04
N ASP A 87 -5.54 12.41 5.33
CA ASP A 87 -6.96 12.17 5.21
C ASP A 87 -7.46 11.33 6.38
N LEU A 88 -8.72 11.60 6.74
CA LEU A 88 -9.47 10.83 7.72
C LEU A 88 -10.11 9.63 7.03
N ARG A 89 -9.90 8.45 7.60
CA ARG A 89 -10.45 7.18 7.11
C ARG A 89 -11.26 6.51 8.21
N ILE A 90 -12.40 5.94 7.83
CA ILE A 90 -13.19 5.06 8.69
C ILE A 90 -12.99 3.64 8.18
N ILE A 91 -12.35 2.79 8.97
CA ILE A 91 -12.05 1.40 8.60
C ILE A 91 -12.80 0.43 9.51
N ARG A 92 -13.34 -0.64 8.95
CA ARG A 92 -14.01 -1.70 9.73
C ARG A 92 -12.99 -2.72 10.22
N ARG A 93 -13.01 -3.04 11.51
CA ARG A 93 -12.09 -4.00 12.13
C ARG A 93 -12.68 -4.66 13.37
N ARG A 94 -12.61 -5.99 13.46
CA ARG A 94 -13.07 -6.79 14.63
C ARG A 94 -14.48 -6.41 15.13
N GLY A 95 -15.39 -6.10 14.20
CA GLY A 95 -16.77 -5.73 14.52
C GLY A 95 -16.98 -4.26 14.91
N GLU A 96 -15.93 -3.44 14.90
CA GLU A 96 -15.98 -2.00 15.18
C GLU A 96 -15.52 -1.20 13.97
N TYR A 97 -15.73 0.11 14.01
CA TYR A 97 -15.11 1.04 13.07
C TYR A 97 -14.04 1.86 13.78
N LEU A 98 -12.88 2.04 13.14
CA LEU A 98 -11.80 2.88 13.63
C LEU A 98 -11.79 4.16 12.81
N VAL A 99 -11.72 5.30 13.51
CA VAL A 99 -11.42 6.59 12.88
C VAL A 99 -9.91 6.74 12.88
N VAL A 100 -9.30 6.78 11.70
CA VAL A 100 -7.85 6.81 11.51
C VAL A 100 -7.49 8.06 10.74
N VAL A 101 -6.46 8.77 11.19
CA VAL A 101 -5.77 9.78 10.37
C VAL A 101 -4.56 9.12 9.72
N ASP A 102 -4.47 9.14 8.39
CA ASP A 102 -3.41 8.46 7.62
C ASP A 102 -2.04 9.17 7.73
N SER A 103 -2.00 10.33 8.38
CA SER A 103 -0.73 10.99 8.67
C SER A 103 0.05 10.26 9.76
N VAL A 104 1.33 10.01 9.48
CA VAL A 104 2.32 9.51 10.43
C VAL A 104 3.08 10.63 11.16
N SER A 105 2.88 11.87 10.73
CA SER A 105 3.49 13.04 11.36
C SER A 105 2.78 13.39 12.68
N GLY A 106 3.54 13.86 13.68
CA GLY A 106 2.97 14.29 14.96
C GLY A 106 2.44 13.16 15.84
N ILE A 107 2.83 11.90 15.58
CA ILE A 107 2.62 10.80 16.52
C ILE A 107 3.41 11.07 17.82
N LYS A 108 2.82 10.75 18.97
CA LYS A 108 3.38 10.96 20.31
C LYS A 108 3.28 9.67 21.12
N ILE A 109 4.05 9.59 22.20
CA ILE A 109 3.96 8.50 23.17
C ILE A 109 2.53 8.41 23.71
N GLY A 110 2.02 7.19 23.85
CA GLY A 110 0.68 6.91 24.35
C GLY A 110 -0.40 6.86 23.28
N HIS A 111 -0.17 7.39 22.07
CA HIS A 111 -1.09 7.23 20.94
C HIS A 111 -1.28 5.75 20.57
N GLU A 112 -2.41 5.48 19.94
CA GLU A 112 -2.67 4.20 19.28
C GLU A 112 -2.45 4.37 17.78
N VAL A 113 -1.73 3.43 17.18
CA VAL A 113 -1.38 3.44 15.76
C VAL A 113 -1.80 2.13 15.11
N LEU A 114 -2.09 2.22 13.82
CA LEU A 114 -2.45 1.10 12.99
C LEU A 114 -1.19 0.59 12.26
N VAL A 115 -0.88 -0.70 12.42
CA VAL A 115 0.23 -1.35 11.70
C VAL A 115 -0.26 -2.67 11.15
N GLY A 116 -0.39 -2.77 9.83
CA GLY A 116 -1.04 -3.92 9.21
C GLY A 116 -2.40 -4.18 9.84
N SER A 117 -2.61 -5.43 10.29
CA SER A 117 -3.83 -5.88 10.97
C SER A 117 -3.92 -5.57 12.48
N ARG A 118 -2.99 -4.80 13.08
CA ARG A 118 -2.89 -4.59 14.54
C ARG A 118 -3.07 -3.13 14.95
N VAL A 119 -3.66 -2.89 16.12
CA VAL A 119 -3.67 -1.58 16.78
C VAL A 119 -2.67 -1.68 17.91
N LEU A 120 -1.65 -0.84 17.87
CA LEU A 120 -0.49 -0.91 18.76
C LEU A 120 -0.33 0.40 19.53
N ARG A 121 0.16 0.35 20.76
CA ARG A 121 0.34 1.55 21.59
C ARG A 121 1.77 2.05 21.53
N VAL A 122 1.94 3.33 21.19
CA VAL A 122 3.25 3.96 21.09
C VAL A 122 3.91 4.07 22.47
N LYS A 123 5.10 3.48 22.60
CA LYS A 123 5.92 3.53 23.82
C LYS A 123 7.08 4.52 23.71
N LYS A 124 7.72 4.62 22.54
CA LYS A 124 8.84 5.54 22.30
C LYS A 124 8.95 5.89 20.81
N LEU A 125 9.53 7.06 20.53
CA LEU A 125 9.92 7.51 19.19
C LEU A 125 11.46 7.49 19.09
N ALA A 126 11.97 6.91 18.01
CA ALA A 126 13.40 6.77 17.74
C ALA A 126 13.68 7.12 16.27
N GLY A 127 13.79 8.41 15.97
CA GLY A 127 14.02 8.89 14.60
C GLY A 127 12.89 8.49 13.65
N VAL A 128 13.20 7.69 12.63
CA VAL A 128 12.22 7.16 11.67
C VAL A 128 11.55 5.86 12.13
N ARG A 129 11.71 5.51 13.41
CA ARG A 129 11.15 4.30 14.00
C ARG A 129 10.34 4.59 15.23
N LEU A 130 9.39 3.71 15.46
CA LEU A 130 8.42 3.77 16.52
C LEU A 130 8.46 2.47 17.29
N ILE A 131 8.65 2.56 18.60
CA ILE A 131 8.59 1.40 19.50
C ILE A 131 7.18 1.32 20.06
N THR A 132 6.54 0.18 19.87
CA THR A 132 5.22 -0.16 20.38
C THR A 132 5.32 -1.19 21.52
N ASP A 133 4.16 -1.56 22.06
CA ASP A 133 3.98 -2.73 22.91
C ASP A 133 4.29 -4.08 22.23
N HIS A 134 4.43 -4.10 20.91
CA HIS A 134 4.73 -5.32 20.14
C HIS A 134 6.05 -5.27 19.37
N GLY A 135 6.92 -4.31 19.65
CA GLY A 135 8.26 -4.20 19.07
C GLY A 135 8.50 -2.89 18.32
N GLU A 136 9.56 -2.89 17.53
CA GLU A 136 10.03 -1.74 16.76
C GLU A 136 9.49 -1.79 15.33
N HIS A 137 8.95 -0.66 14.87
CA HIS A 137 8.35 -0.52 13.55
C HIS A 137 8.87 0.76 12.88
N PRO A 138 9.32 0.71 11.61
CA PRO A 138 9.63 1.92 10.87
C PRO A 138 8.34 2.72 10.59
N LEU A 139 8.43 4.05 10.61
CA LEU A 139 7.27 4.94 10.48
C LEU A 139 6.51 4.75 9.16
N HIS A 140 7.20 4.36 8.10
CA HIS A 140 6.56 4.13 6.80
C HIS A 140 5.59 2.94 6.81
N GLU A 141 5.72 1.98 7.73
CA GLU A 141 4.77 0.85 7.91
C GLU A 141 3.51 1.22 8.71
N ILE A 142 3.48 2.39 9.36
CA ILE A 142 2.39 2.78 10.27
C ILE A 142 1.19 3.31 9.49
N GLU A 143 0.21 2.49 9.11
CA GLU A 143 -0.99 2.87 8.34
C GLU A 143 -1.76 4.09 8.86
N GLY A 144 -1.58 4.51 10.10
CA GLY A 144 -2.08 5.80 10.58
C GLY A 144 -2.25 5.84 12.09
N ARG A 145 -2.67 6.99 12.61
CA ARG A 145 -3.01 7.16 14.02
C ARG A 145 -4.51 6.93 14.23
N VAL A 146 -4.84 6.08 15.20
CA VAL A 146 -6.23 5.87 15.62
C VAL A 146 -6.67 7.06 16.47
N LEU A 147 -7.73 7.74 16.05
CA LEU A 147 -8.32 8.87 16.76
C LEU A 147 -9.50 8.44 17.64
N GLY A 148 -10.20 7.37 17.25
CA GLY A 148 -11.36 6.90 17.97
C GLY A 148 -11.85 5.54 17.50
N ARG A 149 -12.73 4.94 18.30
CA ARG A 149 -13.39 3.67 18.02
C ARG A 149 -14.90 3.87 18.09
N ILE A 150 -15.60 3.42 17.05
CA ILE A 150 -17.05 3.42 16.94
C ILE A 150 -17.49 1.96 17.08
N GLY A 151 -17.80 1.56 18.30
CA GLY A 151 -18.34 0.24 18.63
C GLY A 151 -19.87 0.19 18.53
N PRO A 152 -20.50 -0.99 18.71
CA PRO A 152 -21.94 -1.19 18.55
C PRO A 152 -22.85 -0.30 19.41
N ARG A 153 -22.33 0.21 20.53
CA ARG A 153 -23.04 1.12 21.44
C ARG A 153 -22.96 2.59 21.02
N HIS A 154 -22.08 2.92 20.06
CA HIS A 154 -21.90 4.29 19.58
C HIS A 154 -23.04 4.66 18.63
N GLN A 155 -23.61 5.86 18.75
CA GLN A 155 -24.75 6.31 17.94
C GLN A 155 -24.50 6.16 16.43
N LEU A 156 -23.35 6.67 15.96
CA LEU A 156 -22.92 6.56 14.55
C LEU A 156 -22.80 5.12 14.03
N TYR A 157 -22.67 4.11 14.89
CA TYR A 157 -22.56 2.72 14.45
C TYR A 157 -23.83 2.26 13.70
N ARG A 158 -25.01 2.64 14.20
CA ARG A 158 -26.29 2.27 13.57
C ARG A 158 -26.44 2.92 12.21
N GLU A 159 -26.09 4.19 12.10
CA GLU A 159 -26.15 4.95 10.84
C GLU A 159 -25.22 4.36 9.78
N LEU A 160 -23.99 4.00 10.15
CA LEU A 160 -23.04 3.32 9.26
C LEU A 160 -23.55 1.96 8.78
N MET A 161 -24.20 1.19 9.65
CA MET A 161 -24.80 -0.10 9.28
C MET A 161 -25.99 0.07 8.34
N ASN A 162 -26.85 1.07 8.59
CA ASN A 162 -28.00 1.36 7.75
C ASN A 162 -27.59 1.84 6.35
N TRP A 163 -26.63 2.76 6.25
CA TRP A 163 -26.10 3.23 4.97
C TRP A 163 -25.55 2.09 4.11
N ARG A 164 -24.84 1.14 4.73
CA ARG A 164 -24.27 -0.01 4.01
C ARG A 164 -25.33 -0.98 3.50
N ASN A 165 -26.42 -1.15 4.25
CA ASN A 165 -27.53 -2.00 3.86
C ASN A 165 -28.41 -1.32 2.80
N GLY A 166 -28.52 0.02 2.82
CA GLY A 166 -29.30 0.79 1.85
C GLY A 166 -28.64 0.94 0.47
N ASN A 167 -27.30 0.99 0.40
CA ASN A 167 -26.55 1.05 -0.87
C ASN A 167 -26.23 -0.34 -1.47
N GLY A 168 -26.74 -1.40 -0.88
CA GLY A 168 -26.58 -2.78 -1.35
C GLY A 168 -27.84 -3.39 -1.96
N SER A 169 -28.87 -2.58 -2.24
CA SER A 169 -30.11 -2.98 -2.93
C SER A 169 -30.12 -2.45 -4.36
#